data_AF-A0A1Q3C933-F1
#
_entry.id   AF-A0A1Q3C933-F1
#
_cell.length_a   1.000
_cell.length_b   1.000
_cell.length_c   1.000
_cell.angle_alpha   90.00
_cell.angle_beta   90.00
_cell.angle_gamma   90.00
#
_symmetry.space_group_name_H-M   'P 1'
#
loop_
_entity.id
_entity.type
_entity.pdbx_description
1 polymer ?
#
loop_
_entity_poly.entity_id
_entity_poly.type
_entity_poly.pdbx_seq_one_letter_code
_entity_poly.pdbx_strand_id
1 'polypeptide(L)'
;MGDKEEILGSNNGIEDVIWLCSLSESELDMLISLKVLVLQRAKIVGYDELAKKIDLKILRALGFVLMQYVKGQVIDLSLNPSLVKSVTLIDNYNLLKSELENIMSIEELKACISID
;
A
#
# COMPACT_ATOMS: atom_id res chain seq x y z
N MET A 1 -1.94 29.74 6.18
CA MET A 1 -2.80 28.74 5.51
C MET A 1 -2.09 28.27 4.24
N GLY A 2 -0.85 27.79 4.38
CA GLY A 2 0.03 27.42 3.24
C GLY A 2 0.67 26.04 3.37
N ASP A 3 0.76 25.49 4.59
CA ASP A 3 1.57 24.28 4.83
C ASP A 3 0.81 22.96 4.56
N LYS A 4 -0.50 23.02 4.29
CA LYS A 4 -1.34 21.82 4.10
C LYS A 4 -1.24 21.26 2.68
N GLU A 5 -1.03 22.12 1.69
CA GLU A 5 -1.01 21.73 0.27
C GLU A 5 0.36 21.20 -0.18
N GLU A 6 1.44 21.57 0.53
CA GLU A 6 2.80 21.15 0.18
C GLU A 6 3.10 19.71 0.62
N ILE A 7 2.53 19.24 1.74
CA ILE A 7 2.76 17.90 2.29
C ILE A 7 1.93 16.82 1.57
N LEU A 8 0.71 17.15 1.13
CA LEU A 8 -0.25 16.16 0.64
C LEU A 8 -0.04 15.76 -0.82
N GLY A 9 0.67 16.56 -1.61
CA GLY A 9 0.69 16.41 -3.06
C GLY A 9 -0.71 16.65 -3.64
N SER A 10 -0.80 17.27 -4.81
CA SER A 10 -2.05 17.78 -5.37
C SER A 10 -3.17 16.75 -5.64
N ASN A 11 -2.94 15.44 -5.42
CA ASN A 11 -3.86 14.36 -5.77
C ASN A 11 -4.23 13.40 -4.63
N ASN A 12 -3.59 13.47 -3.45
CA ASN A 12 -3.84 12.51 -2.36
C ASN A 12 -4.61 13.17 -1.21
N GLY A 13 -5.61 12.46 -0.68
CA GLY A 13 -6.31 12.88 0.54
C GLY A 13 -5.42 12.67 1.77
N ILE A 14 -5.74 13.35 2.86
CA ILE A 14 -5.02 13.16 4.13
C ILE A 14 -5.12 11.71 4.62
N GLU A 15 -6.23 11.05 4.34
CA GLU A 15 -6.49 9.64 4.63
C GLU A 15 -5.55 8.71 3.86
N ASP A 16 -5.17 9.07 2.62
CA ASP A 16 -4.24 8.28 1.81
C ASP A 16 -2.82 8.37 2.38
N VAL A 17 -2.42 9.54 2.88
CA VAL A 17 -1.11 9.75 3.51
C VAL A 17 -1.06 9.05 4.87
N ILE A 18 -2.10 9.16 5.68
CA ILE A 18 -2.20 8.44 6.97
C ILE A 18 -2.11 6.93 6.74
N TRP A 19 -2.84 6.41 5.76
CA TRP A 19 -2.74 4.99 5.41
C TRP A 19 -1.31 4.61 5.01
N LEU A 20 -0.65 5.39 4.14
CA LEU A 20 0.70 5.11 3.69
C LEU A 20 1.69 5.07 4.88
N CYS A 21 1.55 6.00 5.83
CA CYS A 21 2.37 6.05 7.04
C CYS A 21 2.07 4.93 8.04
N SER A 22 0.90 4.28 7.94
CA SER A 22 0.58 3.13 8.80
C SER A 22 1.27 1.83 8.36
N LEU A 23 1.82 1.78 7.14
CA LEU A 23 2.40 0.58 6.57
C LEU A 23 3.78 0.27 7.19
N SER A 24 4.07 -1.00 7.40
CA SER A 24 5.43 -1.45 7.73
C SER A 24 6.39 -1.24 6.56
N GLU A 25 7.70 -1.23 6.83
CA GLU A 25 8.73 -1.16 5.77
C GLU A 25 8.54 -2.23 4.69
N SER A 26 8.21 -3.47 5.10
CA SER A 26 7.97 -4.56 4.14
C SER A 26 6.74 -4.34 3.24
N GLU A 27 5.70 -3.68 3.75
CA GLU A 27 4.52 -3.32 2.96
C GLU A 27 4.83 -2.17 2.00
N LEU A 28 5.64 -1.19 2.43
CA LEU A 28 6.12 -0.10 1.59
C LEU A 28 7.01 -0.65 0.45
N ASP A 29 7.97 -1.52 0.76
CA ASP A 29 8.83 -2.17 -0.22
C ASP A 29 8.03 -2.97 -1.25
N MET A 30 6.98 -3.67 -0.80
CA MET A 30 6.05 -4.37 -1.69
C MET A 30 5.33 -3.39 -2.63
N LEU A 31 4.81 -2.27 -2.12
CA LEU A 31 4.13 -1.26 -2.95
C LEU A 31 5.08 -0.58 -3.94
N ILE A 32 6.31 -0.26 -3.53
CA ILE A 32 7.35 0.29 -4.40
C ILE A 32 7.67 -0.71 -5.52
N SER A 33 7.89 -1.98 -5.15
CA SER A 33 8.16 -3.05 -6.11
C SER A 33 7.00 -3.25 -7.08
N LEU A 34 5.76 -3.18 -6.59
CA LEU A 34 4.56 -3.25 -7.41
C LEU A 34 4.48 -2.08 -8.38
N LYS A 35 4.74 -0.84 -7.92
CA LYS A 35 4.79 0.34 -8.78
C LYS A 35 5.82 0.18 -9.90
N VAL A 36 7.04 -0.25 -9.56
CA VAL A 36 8.10 -0.53 -10.54
C VAL A 36 7.65 -1.57 -11.56
N LEU A 37 7.03 -2.66 -11.12
CA LEU A 37 6.55 -3.72 -11.99
C LEU A 37 5.49 -3.21 -12.97
N VAL A 38 4.54 -2.39 -12.52
CA VAL A 38 3.52 -1.86 -13.43
C VAL A 38 4.12 -0.86 -14.42
N LEU A 39 5.05 0.01 -13.99
CA LEU A 39 5.78 0.91 -14.90
C LEU A 39 6.54 0.13 -15.97
N GLN A 40 7.25 -0.93 -15.58
CA GLN A 40 7.97 -1.80 -16.52
C GLN A 40 7.03 -2.48 -17.51
N ARG A 41 5.90 -3.03 -17.04
CA ARG A 41 4.92 -3.70 -17.91
C ARG A 41 4.24 -2.73 -18.87
N ALA A 42 3.86 -1.54 -18.40
CA ALA A 42 3.28 -0.51 -19.26
C ALA A 42 4.22 -0.17 -20.44
N LYS A 43 5.52 -0.04 -20.15
CA LYS A 43 6.55 0.18 -21.16
C LYS A 43 6.70 -0.97 -22.14
N ILE A 44 6.75 -2.21 -21.65
CA ILE A 44 6.90 -3.40 -22.50
C ILE A 44 5.72 -3.54 -23.47
N VAL A 45 4.50 -3.24 -23.03
CA VAL A 45 3.28 -3.35 -23.86
C VAL A 45 3.08 -2.11 -24.75
N GLY A 46 3.91 -1.06 -24.60
CA GLY A 46 3.82 0.18 -25.40
C GLY A 46 2.72 1.15 -24.94
N TYR A 47 2.28 1.04 -23.69
CA TYR A 47 1.26 1.90 -23.08
C TYR A 47 1.84 2.75 -21.92
N ASP A 48 2.91 3.48 -22.17
CA ASP A 48 3.58 4.35 -21.17
C ASP A 48 2.62 5.35 -20.51
N GLU A 49 1.62 5.83 -21.24
CA GLU A 49 0.61 6.76 -20.71
C GLU A 49 -0.26 6.13 -19.61
N LEU A 50 -0.41 4.80 -19.59
CA LEU A 50 -1.13 4.10 -18.52
C LEU A 50 -0.34 4.16 -17.20
N ALA A 51 0.99 4.09 -17.28
CA ALA A 51 1.88 4.19 -16.12
C ALA A 51 1.73 5.54 -15.39
N LYS A 52 1.48 6.63 -16.13
CA LYS A 52 1.24 7.97 -15.56
C LYS A 52 -0.07 8.08 -14.78
N LYS A 53 -1.02 7.18 -15.02
CA LYS A 53 -2.33 7.16 -14.35
C LYS A 53 -2.29 6.43 -13.01
N ILE A 54 -1.17 5.78 -12.66
CA ILE A 54 -1.06 5.02 -11.42
C ILE A 54 -0.77 5.97 -10.27
N ASP A 55 -1.85 6.45 -9.68
CA ASP A 55 -1.82 7.18 -8.42
C ASP A 55 -1.75 6.22 -7.21
N LEU A 56 -1.68 6.82 -6.03
CA LEU A 56 -1.59 6.07 -4.77
C LEU A 56 -2.82 5.18 -4.53
N LYS A 57 -4.00 5.59 -4.97
CA LYS A 57 -5.26 4.86 -4.79
C LYS A 57 -5.29 3.59 -5.64
N ILE A 58 -4.87 3.69 -6.90
CA ILE A 58 -4.74 2.53 -7.79
C ILE A 58 -3.66 1.60 -7.26
N LEU A 59 -2.52 2.15 -6.79
CA LEU A 59 -1.45 1.33 -6.23
C LEU A 59 -1.91 0.56 -4.98
N ARG A 60 -2.66 1.22 -4.07
CA ARG A 60 -3.30 0.61 -2.91
C ARG A 60 -4.26 -0.52 -3.33
N ALA A 61 -5.13 -0.26 -4.29
CA ALA A 61 -6.09 -1.25 -4.78
C ALA A 61 -5.39 -2.48 -5.38
N LEU A 62 -4.34 -2.28 -6.18
CA LEU A 62 -3.55 -3.37 -6.74
C LEU A 62 -2.83 -4.17 -5.64
N GLY A 63 -2.24 -3.50 -4.66
CA GLY A 63 -1.60 -4.15 -3.52
C GLY A 63 -2.59 -5.00 -2.71
N PHE A 64 -3.78 -4.47 -2.44
CA PHE A 64 -4.85 -5.19 -1.76
C PHE A 64 -5.27 -6.45 -2.53
N VAL A 65 -5.57 -6.34 -3.83
CA VAL A 65 -5.98 -7.48 -4.67
C VAL A 65 -4.88 -8.55 -4.72
N LEU A 66 -3.63 -8.13 -4.90
CA LEU A 66 -2.49 -9.04 -4.92
C LEU A 66 -2.34 -9.78 -3.58
N MET A 67 -2.47 -9.07 -2.46
CA MET A 67 -2.31 -9.67 -1.14
C MET A 67 -3.46 -10.61 -0.79
N GLN A 68 -4.69 -10.30 -1.22
CA GLN A 68 -5.83 -11.22 -1.11
C GLN A 68 -5.64 -12.48 -1.95
N TYR A 69 -5.06 -12.35 -3.16
CA TYR A 69 -4.72 -13.50 -3.99
C TYR A 69 -3.64 -14.36 -3.32
N VAL A 70 -2.57 -13.76 -2.81
CA VAL A 70 -1.51 -14.47 -2.06
C VAL A 70 -2.10 -15.18 -0.85
N LYS A 71 -2.96 -14.51 -0.07
CA LYS A 71 -3.66 -15.11 1.06
C LYS A 71 -4.46 -16.35 0.64
N GLY A 72 -5.24 -16.25 -0.43
CA GLY A 72 -6.01 -17.37 -0.98
C GLY A 72 -5.11 -18.57 -1.33
N GLN A 73 -4.00 -18.32 -2.03
CA GLN A 73 -3.05 -19.38 -2.37
C GLN A 73 -2.39 -20.01 -1.14
N VAL A 74 -2.06 -19.20 -0.12
CA VAL A 74 -1.49 -19.70 1.14
C VAL A 74 -2.52 -20.58 1.87
N ILE A 75 -3.80 -20.23 1.84
CA ILE A 75 -4.88 -21.05 2.42
C ILE A 75 -5.05 -22.36 1.63
N ASP A 76 -5.10 -22.30 0.31
CA ASP A 76 -5.28 -23.49 -0.56
C ASP A 76 -4.12 -24.48 -0.42
N LEU A 77 -2.90 -23.97 -0.15
CA LEU A 77 -1.70 -24.78 0.10
C LEU A 77 -1.58 -25.26 1.55
N SER A 78 -2.46 -24.84 2.47
CA SER A 78 -2.31 -25.03 3.93
C SER A 78 -2.63 -26.43 4.47
N LEU A 79 -2.40 -27.48 3.68
CA LEU A 79 -2.34 -28.87 4.18
C LEU A 79 -1.23 -29.09 5.24
N ASN A 80 -0.41 -28.07 5.54
CA ASN A 80 0.67 -28.05 6.52
C ASN A 80 0.39 -27.05 7.67
N PRO A 81 0.44 -27.49 8.95
CA PRO A 81 0.29 -26.63 10.13
C PRO A 81 1.25 -25.42 10.19
N SER A 82 2.41 -25.49 9.52
CA SER A 82 3.35 -24.36 9.45
C SER A 82 2.78 -23.16 8.71
N LEU A 83 1.86 -23.39 7.77
CA LEU A 83 1.31 -22.37 6.88
C LEU A 83 0.11 -21.62 7.50
N VAL A 84 -0.53 -22.22 8.51
CA VAL A 84 -1.61 -21.58 9.29
C VAL A 84 -1.12 -20.31 9.99
N LYS A 85 0.11 -20.32 10.53
CA LYS A 85 0.73 -19.13 11.12
C LYS A 85 0.96 -18.02 10.09
N SER A 86 1.30 -18.39 8.85
CA SER A 86 1.50 -17.43 7.76
C SER A 86 0.19 -16.73 7.37
N VAL A 87 -0.94 -17.44 7.37
CA VAL A 87 -2.26 -16.82 7.12
C VAL A 87 -2.58 -15.75 8.18
N THR A 88 -2.36 -16.06 9.46
CA THR A 88 -2.60 -15.09 10.55
C THR A 88 -1.66 -13.89 10.51
N LEU A 89 -0.44 -14.05 10.02
CA LEU A 89 0.49 -12.94 9.80
C LEU A 89 0.02 -12.05 8.65
N ILE A 90 -0.49 -12.67 7.57
CA ILE A 90 -1.02 -11.96 6.42
C ILE A 90 -2.19 -11.05 6.84
N ASP A 91 -3.09 -11.55 7.70
CA ASP A 91 -4.23 -10.79 8.19
C ASP A 91 -3.88 -9.53 9.00
N ASN A 92 -2.66 -9.44 9.53
CA ASN A 92 -2.22 -8.30 10.33
C ASN A 92 -1.69 -7.13 9.48
N TYR A 93 -1.44 -7.34 8.18
CA TYR A 93 -0.95 -6.28 7.30
C TYR A 93 -2.00 -5.19 7.10
N ASN A 94 -1.58 -3.94 7.26
CA ASN A 94 -2.41 -2.76 7.03
C ASN A 94 -2.78 -2.61 5.54
N LEU A 95 -2.03 -3.25 4.64
CA LEU A 95 -2.38 -3.39 3.22
C LEU A 95 -3.73 -4.11 2.99
N LEU A 96 -4.11 -5.05 3.87
CA LEU A 96 -5.36 -5.82 3.77
C LEU A 96 -6.54 -5.20 4.55
N LYS A 97 -6.33 -4.09 5.25
CA LYS A 97 -7.41 -3.40 5.96
C LYS A 97 -8.23 -2.56 4.98
N SER A 98 -9.51 -2.93 4.81
CA SER A 98 -10.45 -2.22 3.94
C SER A 98 -10.86 -0.86 4.52
N GLU A 99 -10.88 -0.75 5.85
CA GLU A 99 -11.17 0.48 6.58
C GLU A 99 -9.94 0.94 7.36
N LEU A 100 -9.72 2.25 7.42
CA LEU A 100 -8.67 2.85 8.23
C LEU A 100 -9.16 2.89 9.70
N GLU A 101 -9.32 1.73 10.33
CA GLU A 101 -9.86 1.61 11.70
C GLU A 101 -8.93 2.21 12.78
N ASN A 102 -7.73 2.63 12.41
CA ASN A 102 -6.76 3.30 13.28
C ASN A 102 -6.17 4.51 12.56
N ILE A 103 -6.94 5.60 12.51
CA ILE A 103 -6.50 6.85 11.90
C ILE A 103 -5.48 7.49 12.85
N MET A 104 -4.23 7.53 12.43
CA MET A 104 -3.18 8.31 13.07
C MET A 104 -3.60 9.79 13.10
N SER A 105 -3.45 10.46 14.24
CA SER A 105 -3.76 11.88 14.39
C SER A 105 -2.88 12.74 13.48
N ILE A 106 -3.31 13.97 13.19
CA ILE A 106 -2.54 14.91 12.33
C ILE A 106 -1.19 15.24 12.98
N GLU A 107 -1.14 15.27 14.31
CA GLU A 107 0.07 15.49 15.10
C GLU A 107 1.06 14.33 14.96
N GLU A 108 0.59 13.09 15.04
CA GLU A 108 1.42 11.89 14.81
C GLU A 108 1.89 11.81 13.35
N LEU A 109 1.03 12.18 12.39
CA LEU A 109 1.38 12.26 10.97
C LEU A 109 2.53 13.27 10.74
N LYS A 110 2.47 14.44 11.37
CA LYS A 110 3.55 15.43 11.29
C LYS A 110 4.85 14.87 11.84
N ALA A 111 4.81 14.11 12.93
CA ALA A 111 6.00 13.50 13.51
C ALA A 111 6.64 12.45 12.58
N CYS A 112 5.84 11.69 11.82
CA CYS A 112 6.36 10.74 10.82
C CYS A 112 6.98 11.40 9.59
N ILE A 113 6.50 12.59 9.19
CA ILE A 113 6.93 13.28 7.97
C ILE A 113 8.04 14.31 8.24
N SER A 114 8.16 14.79 9.47
CA SER A 114 9.24 15.68 9.88
C SER A 114 10.54 14.88 9.91
N ILE A 115 11.31 14.99 8.83
CA ILE A 115 12.70 14.57 8.77
C ILE A 115 13.47 15.54 9.67
N ASP A 116 14.14 15.01 10.71
CA ASP A 116 15.19 15.74 11.44
C ASP A 116 16.40 16.03 10.53
#